data_AF-A0A3D0W2M7-F1
#
_entry.id   AF-A0A3D0W2M7-F1
#
_cell.length_a   1.000
_cell.length_b   1.000
_cell.length_c   1.000
_cell.angle_alpha   90.00
_cell.angle_beta   90.00
_cell.angle_gamma   90.00
#
_symmetry.space_group_name_H-M   'P 1'
#
loop_
_entity.id
_entity.type
_entity.pdbx_description
1 polymer ?
#
loop_
_entity_poly.entity_id
_entity_poly.type
_entity_poly.pdbx_seq_one_letter_code
_entity_poly.pdbx_strand_id
1 'polypeptide(L)'
;MKDLPYPYELGVDNHPHDERLAATLAGIGYFGKNQLIINSEYGTYMFLGIVFIDIELLNEIVLDIHDDCGTCTKCIDACPVKALSEKGFEINLCMSHYNQAKRVLSDGEVDSNYALFGCDICQMVCPKNINKGIKTHP
;
A
#
# COMPACT_ATOMS: atom_id res chain seq x y z
N MET A 1 -22.49 7.81 -5.69
CA MET A 1 -22.70 7.35 -7.08
C MET A 1 -24.12 6.85 -7.34
N LYS A 2 -25.16 7.36 -6.67
CA LYS A 2 -26.53 6.82 -6.83
C LYS A 2 -27.18 7.11 -8.20
N ASP A 3 -26.54 7.92 -9.04
CA ASP A 3 -27.12 8.46 -10.27
C ASP A 3 -26.29 8.16 -11.55
N LEU A 4 -25.37 7.19 -11.51
CA LEU A 4 -24.65 6.79 -12.72
C LEU A 4 -25.57 5.94 -13.62
N PRO A 5 -25.69 6.23 -14.93
CA PRO A 5 -26.56 5.49 -15.84
C PRO A 5 -25.96 4.15 -16.31
N TYR A 6 -24.87 3.70 -15.69
CA TYR A 6 -24.12 2.49 -16.05
C TYR A 6 -24.05 1.52 -14.86
N PRO A 7 -24.06 0.20 -15.10
CA PRO A 7 -23.73 -0.78 -14.07
C PRO A 7 -22.34 -0.53 -13.50
N TYR A 8 -22.21 -0.58 -12.18
CA TYR A 8 -20.94 -0.45 -11.49
C TYR A 8 -20.87 -1.31 -10.23
N GLU A 9 -19.66 -1.67 -9.84
CA GLU A 9 -19.31 -2.33 -8.58
C GLU A 9 -18.22 -1.54 -7.87
N LEU A 10 -18.30 -1.48 -6.54
CA LEU A 10 -17.38 -0.73 -5.68
C LEU A 10 -16.59 -1.69 -4.81
N GLY A 11 -15.30 -1.39 -4.64
CA GLY A 11 -14.41 -2.20 -3.83
C GLY A 11 -13.49 -1.35 -2.95
N VAL A 12 -13.35 -1.75 -1.69
CA VAL A 12 -12.32 -1.25 -0.77
C VAL A 12 -11.86 -2.42 0.12
N ASP A 13 -10.65 -2.94 -0.14
CA ASP A 13 -9.92 -3.99 0.61
C ASP A 13 -10.61 -5.39 0.69
N ASN A 14 -11.93 -5.47 0.54
CA ASN A 14 -12.75 -6.63 0.86
C ASN A 14 -13.21 -7.44 -0.37
N HIS A 15 -12.43 -7.44 -1.44
CA HIS A 15 -12.73 -8.09 -2.73
C HIS A 15 -11.49 -8.79 -3.30
N PRO A 16 -11.61 -9.64 -4.35
CA PRO A 16 -10.46 -10.44 -4.81
C PRO A 16 -9.47 -9.68 -5.70
N HIS A 17 -9.77 -8.44 -6.07
CA HIS A 17 -8.92 -7.63 -6.97
C HIS A 17 -7.76 -6.93 -6.24
N ASP A 18 -6.63 -6.79 -6.93
CA ASP A 18 -5.46 -6.07 -6.42
C ASP A 18 -5.59 -4.56 -6.68
N GLU A 19 -5.97 -3.81 -5.65
CA GLU A 19 -6.11 -2.36 -5.72
C GLU A 19 -4.79 -1.64 -5.98
N ARG A 20 -3.66 -2.22 -5.56
CA ARG A 20 -2.32 -1.61 -5.74
C ARG A 20 -1.91 -1.72 -7.20
N LEU A 21 -2.16 -2.88 -7.83
CA LEU A 21 -1.97 -3.03 -9.27
C LEU A 21 -2.88 -2.08 -10.04
N ALA A 22 -4.17 -2.01 -9.70
CA ALA A 22 -5.11 -1.08 -10.33
C ALA A 22 -4.65 0.38 -10.20
N ALA A 23 -4.20 0.79 -9.01
CA ALA A 23 -3.65 2.12 -8.77
C ALA A 23 -2.41 2.40 -9.62
N THR A 24 -1.56 1.40 -9.86
CA THR A 24 -0.37 1.55 -10.70
C THR A 24 -0.75 1.71 -12.18
N LEU A 25 -1.65 0.87 -12.67
CA LEU A 25 -2.15 0.93 -14.05
C LEU A 25 -2.89 2.24 -14.35
N ALA A 26 -3.62 2.78 -13.36
CA ALA A 26 -4.29 4.07 -13.45
C ALA A 26 -3.34 5.29 -13.28
N GLY A 27 -2.05 5.06 -13.04
CA GLY A 27 -1.08 6.13 -12.78
C GLY A 27 -1.34 6.87 -11.46
N ILE A 28 -1.96 6.26 -10.46
CA ILE A 28 -2.15 6.89 -9.13
C ILE A 28 -0.84 6.91 -8.35
N GLY A 29 -0.01 5.88 -8.50
CA GLY A 29 1.32 5.80 -7.88
C GLY A 29 2.10 4.61 -8.42
N TYR A 30 3.30 4.40 -7.89
CA TYR A 30 4.14 3.26 -8.25
C TYR A 30 4.36 2.33 -7.05
N PHE A 31 4.65 1.06 -7.31
CA PHE A 31 5.04 0.11 -6.27
C PHE A 31 6.39 0.49 -5.66
N GLY A 32 6.38 0.86 -4.38
CA GLY A 32 7.60 1.00 -3.61
C GLY A 32 8.20 -0.36 -3.25
N LYS A 33 9.50 -0.38 -2.93
CA LYS A 33 10.16 -1.59 -2.39
C LYS A 33 9.54 -2.09 -1.09
N ASN A 34 8.76 -1.26 -0.39
CA ASN A 34 7.96 -1.64 0.78
C ASN A 34 6.59 -2.25 0.45
N GLN A 35 6.31 -2.56 -0.83
CA GLN A 35 5.06 -3.15 -1.35
C GLN A 35 3.82 -2.25 -1.26
N LEU A 36 3.99 -0.96 -1.00
CA LEU A 36 2.92 0.02 -0.98
C LEU A 36 2.97 0.91 -2.21
N ILE A 37 1.83 1.52 -2.54
CA ILE A 37 1.78 2.52 -3.60
C ILE A 37 2.30 3.85 -3.08
N ILE A 38 3.27 4.41 -3.79
CA ILE A 38 3.84 5.73 -3.54
C ILE A 38 3.25 6.71 -4.55
N ASN A 39 2.52 7.70 -4.04
CA ASN A 39 2.02 8.83 -4.80
C ASN A 39 2.91 10.07 -4.56
N SER A 40 3.08 10.91 -5.57
CA SER A 40 3.95 12.11 -5.51
C SER A 40 3.45 13.17 -4.52
N GLU A 41 2.14 13.29 -4.35
CA GLU A 41 1.48 14.24 -3.44
C GLU A 41 1.33 13.67 -2.03
N TYR A 42 0.85 12.43 -1.88
CA TYR A 42 0.47 11.85 -0.58
C TYR A 42 1.50 10.89 0.01
N GLY A 43 2.57 10.54 -0.72
CA GLY A 43 3.45 9.46 -0.31
C GLY A 43 2.69 8.13 -0.31
N THR A 44 2.86 7.33 0.75
CA THR A 44 2.09 6.09 0.95
C THR A 44 0.89 6.25 1.89
N TYR A 45 0.63 7.46 2.40
CA TYR A 45 -0.44 7.71 3.37
C TYR A 45 -1.79 7.98 2.69
N MET A 46 -2.31 6.97 2.01
CA MET A 46 -3.59 7.01 1.32
C MET A 46 -4.30 5.66 1.41
N PHE A 47 -5.63 5.71 1.35
CA PHE A 47 -6.44 4.51 1.13
C PHE A 47 -6.64 4.32 -0.37
N LEU A 48 -6.75 3.06 -0.78
CA LEU A 48 -7.11 2.71 -2.14
C LEU A 48 -8.56 2.23 -2.16
N GLY A 49 -9.17 2.38 -3.31
CA GLY A 49 -10.50 1.88 -3.60
C GLY A 49 -10.67 1.83 -5.10
N ILE A 50 -11.53 0.94 -5.56
CA ILE A 50 -11.72 0.67 -6.98
C ILE A 50 -13.19 0.74 -7.36
N VAL A 51 -13.43 1.13 -8.61
CA VAL A 51 -14.75 1.17 -9.23
C VAL A 51 -14.66 0.42 -10.55
N PHE A 52 -15.37 -0.70 -10.65
CA PHE A 52 -15.60 -1.35 -11.93
C PHE A 52 -16.86 -0.77 -12.52
N ILE A 53 -16.80 -0.28 -13.75
CA ILE A 53 -17.93 0.35 -14.43
C ILE A 53 -17.93 -0.07 -15.89
N ASP A 54 -19.11 -0.44 -16.39
CA ASP A 54 -19.29 -0.87 -17.77
C ASP A 54 -19.57 0.35 -18.66
N ILE A 55 -18.50 1.06 -19.02
CA ILE A 55 -18.54 2.25 -19.87
C ILE A 55 -17.39 2.23 -20.88
N GLU A 56 -17.68 2.65 -22.11
CA GLU A 56 -16.65 2.91 -23.11
C GLU A 56 -16.01 4.28 -22.83
N LEU A 57 -14.71 4.29 -22.53
CA LEU A 57 -13.95 5.52 -22.36
C LEU A 57 -13.48 6.04 -23.72
N LEU A 58 -13.84 7.28 -24.05
CA LEU A 58 -13.40 7.95 -25.28
C LEU A 58 -11.90 8.29 -25.27
N ASN A 59 -11.33 8.51 -24.07
CA ASN A 59 -9.93 8.79 -23.86
C ASN A 59 -9.47 8.10 -22.58
N GLU A 60 -8.27 7.52 -22.61
CA GLU A 60 -7.60 7.05 -21.42
C GLU A 60 -6.79 8.21 -20.81
N ILE A 61 -7.00 8.48 -19.51
CA ILE A 61 -6.18 9.44 -18.77
C ILE A 61 -5.21 8.61 -17.93
N VAL A 62 -3.96 8.53 -18.38
CA VAL A 62 -2.86 7.92 -17.62
C VAL A 62 -2.00 9.06 -17.07
N LEU A 63 -1.85 9.10 -15.75
CA LEU A 63 -0.92 10.03 -15.12
C LEU A 63 0.52 9.55 -15.33
N ASP A 64 1.44 10.48 -15.59
CA ASP A 64 2.86 10.16 -15.75
C ASP A 64 3.49 9.86 -14.40
N ILE A 65 3.74 8.58 -14.12
CA ILE A 65 4.35 8.11 -12.89
C ILE A 65 5.49 7.14 -13.18
N HIS A 66 6.63 7.41 -12.54
CA HIS A 66 7.85 6.61 -12.64
C HIS A 66 8.24 6.08 -11.27
N ASP A 67 8.84 4.87 -11.25
CA ASP A 67 9.50 4.38 -10.04
C ASP A 67 10.66 5.30 -9.67
N ASP A 68 10.57 5.86 -8.47
CA ASP A 68 11.57 6.77 -7.89
C ASP A 68 12.12 6.24 -6.55
N CYS A 69 12.07 4.93 -6.31
CA CYS A 69 12.81 4.27 -5.23
C CYS A 69 14.31 4.19 -5.56
N GLY A 70 14.67 3.93 -6.82
CA GLY A 70 16.06 3.79 -7.26
C GLY A 70 16.86 2.80 -6.41
N THR A 71 18.04 3.21 -5.94
CA THR A 71 18.92 2.39 -5.10
C THR A 71 18.57 2.42 -3.61
N CYS A 72 17.52 3.13 -3.20
CA CYS A 72 17.13 3.21 -1.78
C CYS A 72 16.73 1.83 -1.24
N THR A 73 17.18 1.51 -0.01
CA THR A 73 16.87 0.26 0.70
C THR A 73 16.31 0.49 2.10
N LYS A 74 16.05 1.74 2.50
CA LYS A 74 15.70 2.09 3.90
C LYS A 74 14.57 1.25 4.50
N CYS A 75 13.52 0.96 3.74
CA CYS A 75 12.41 0.14 4.22
C CYS A 75 12.78 -1.34 4.41
N ILE A 76 13.65 -1.87 3.56
CA ILE A 76 14.22 -3.23 3.66
C ILE A 76 15.09 -3.31 4.91
N ASP A 77 16.01 -2.34 5.07
CA ASP A 77 16.97 -2.30 6.17
C ASP A 77 16.30 -2.12 7.54
N ALA A 78 15.19 -1.37 7.58
CA ALA A 78 14.46 -1.10 8.81
C ALA A 78 13.46 -2.19 9.22
N CYS A 79 13.13 -3.14 8.34
CA CYS A 79 12.12 -4.15 8.65
C CYS A 79 12.67 -5.14 9.71
N PRO A 80 12.17 -5.12 10.96
CA PRO A 80 12.81 -5.87 12.07
C PRO A 80 12.74 -7.39 11.87
N VAL A 81 11.68 -7.83 11.20
CA VAL A 81 11.36 -9.25 10.93
C VAL A 81 11.78 -9.71 9.54
N LYS A 82 12.48 -8.85 8.77
CA LYS A 82 13.02 -9.15 7.43
C LYS A 82 11.97 -9.69 6.45
N ALA A 83 10.74 -9.19 6.57
CA ALA A 83 9.66 -9.50 5.63
C ALA A 83 9.91 -8.87 4.25
N LEU A 84 10.73 -7.81 4.18
CA LEU A 84 11.13 -7.15 2.95
C LEU A 84 12.57 -7.52 2.60
N SER A 85 12.83 -7.77 1.32
CA SER A 85 14.17 -8.02 0.77
C SER A 85 14.24 -7.60 -0.69
N GLU A 86 15.46 -7.56 -1.25
CA GLU A 86 15.65 -7.39 -2.71
C GLU A 86 15.03 -8.53 -3.54
N LYS A 87 14.71 -9.68 -2.91
CA LYS A 87 14.05 -10.81 -3.57
C LYS A 87 12.52 -10.74 -3.52
N GLY A 88 11.96 -9.73 -2.83
CA GLY A 88 10.52 -9.56 -2.67
C GLY A 88 10.09 -9.57 -1.21
N PHE A 89 8.81 -9.89 -1.02
CA PHE A 89 8.09 -9.77 0.25
C PHE A 89 7.58 -11.13 0.75
N GLU A 90 7.83 -11.40 2.02
CA GLU A 90 7.41 -12.63 2.71
C GLU A 90 6.29 -12.30 3.72
N ILE A 91 5.04 -12.52 3.31
CA ILE A 91 3.85 -12.13 4.09
C ILE A 91 3.81 -12.76 5.48
N ASN A 92 4.25 -14.02 5.62
CA ASN A 92 4.22 -14.74 6.89
C ASN A 92 5.18 -14.16 7.94
N LEU A 93 6.21 -13.43 7.49
CA LEU A 93 7.13 -12.72 8.39
C LEU A 93 6.62 -11.32 8.74
N CYS A 94 5.69 -10.76 7.96
CA CYS A 94 5.26 -9.38 8.11
C CYS A 94 4.55 -9.16 9.46
N MET A 95 5.01 -8.15 10.20
CA MET A 95 4.41 -7.77 11.48
C MET A 95 2.96 -7.33 11.36
N SER A 96 2.62 -6.58 10.33
CA SER A 96 1.22 -6.21 10.08
C SER A 96 0.33 -7.44 9.87
N HIS A 97 0.87 -8.50 9.24
CA HIS A 97 0.14 -9.75 9.02
C HIS A 97 -0.03 -10.55 10.31
N TYR A 98 1.06 -10.84 11.05
CA TYR A 98 0.93 -11.66 12.26
C TYR A 98 0.17 -10.94 13.39
N ASN A 99 0.18 -9.60 13.43
CA ASN A 99 -0.60 -8.82 14.40
C ASN A 99 -2.12 -9.01 14.26
N GLN A 100 -2.57 -9.60 13.15
CA GLN A 100 -3.98 -9.91 12.87
C GLN A 100 -4.29 -11.41 13.01
N ALA A 101 -3.28 -12.24 13.27
CA ALA A 101 -3.44 -13.68 13.27
C ALA A 101 -4.24 -14.15 14.50
N LYS A 102 -5.12 -15.13 14.30
CA LYS A 102 -5.91 -15.76 15.38
C LYS A 102 -5.12 -16.88 16.06
N ARG A 103 -3.91 -16.57 16.54
CA ARG A 103 -3.02 -17.46 17.28
C ARG A 103 -2.20 -16.70 18.31
N VAL A 104 -1.55 -17.45 19.20
CA VAL A 104 -0.53 -16.89 20.09
C VAL A 104 0.69 -16.53 19.24
N LEU A 105 1.25 -15.33 19.47
CA LEU A 105 2.52 -14.91 18.88
C LEU A 105 3.68 -15.63 19.58
N SER A 106 4.71 -15.98 18.82
CA SER A 106 5.95 -16.49 19.39
C SER A 106 6.69 -15.41 20.17
N ASP A 107 7.55 -15.80 21.11
CA ASP A 107 8.34 -14.85 21.90
C ASP A 107 9.14 -13.89 20.99
N GLY A 108 9.72 -14.38 19.89
CA GLY A 108 10.46 -13.54 18.95
C GLY A 108 9.58 -12.55 18.16
N GLU A 109 8.33 -12.92 17.85
CA GLU A 109 7.36 -11.99 17.27
C GLU A 109 6.97 -10.91 18.27
N VAL A 110 6.76 -11.27 19.54
CA VAL A 110 6.43 -10.34 20.63
C VAL A 110 7.60 -9.38 20.90
N ASP A 111 8.83 -9.90 21.01
CA ASP A 111 10.04 -9.12 21.28
C ASP A 111 10.34 -8.11 20.17
N SER A 112 10.03 -8.46 18.92
CA SER A 112 10.21 -7.58 17.76
C SER A 112 9.06 -6.59 17.60
N ASN A 113 7.93 -6.79 18.29
CA ASN A 113 6.71 -6.04 18.06
C ASN A 113 6.80 -4.63 18.66
N TYR A 114 6.21 -3.66 17.97
CA TYR A 114 6.11 -2.29 18.46
C TYR A 114 4.67 -1.77 18.51
N ALA A 115 3.70 -2.52 17.94
CA ALA A 115 2.32 -2.09 17.79
C ALA A 115 1.35 -3.24 18.10
N LEU A 116 0.18 -2.89 18.65
CA LEU A 116 -0.87 -3.89 18.92
C LEU A 116 -1.58 -4.35 17.65
N PHE A 117 -1.61 -3.51 16.61
CA PHE A 117 -2.26 -3.80 15.34
C PHE A 117 -1.50 -3.11 14.19
N GLY A 118 -1.35 -3.80 13.06
CA GLY A 118 -0.61 -3.27 11.92
C GLY A 118 0.90 -3.11 12.16
N CYS A 119 1.57 -2.48 11.20
CA CYS A 119 2.97 -2.06 11.26
C CYS A 119 3.25 -1.04 10.15
N ASP A 120 3.80 0.11 10.53
CA ASP A 120 4.07 1.27 9.67
C ASP A 120 5.58 1.54 9.53
N ILE A 121 6.47 0.70 10.10
CA ILE A 121 7.92 0.95 10.10
C ILE A 121 8.44 1.22 8.69
N CYS A 122 8.04 0.40 7.71
CA CYS A 122 8.47 0.55 6.32
C CYS A 122 7.95 1.82 5.63
N GLN A 123 6.87 2.43 6.15
CA GLN A 123 6.35 3.72 5.72
C GLN A 123 7.05 4.87 6.45
N MET A 124 7.22 4.77 7.77
CA MET A 124 7.82 5.82 8.61
C MET A 124 9.26 6.14 8.19
N VAL A 125 10.02 5.13 7.76
CA VAL A 125 11.41 5.33 7.30
C VAL A 125 11.51 5.73 5.81
N CYS A 126 10.40 5.67 5.06
CA CYS A 126 10.41 5.93 3.63
C CYS A 126 10.64 7.43 3.35
N PRO A 127 11.69 7.81 2.59
CA PRO A 127 11.93 9.22 2.27
C PRO A 127 10.78 9.91 1.52
N LYS A 128 9.97 9.13 0.78
CA LYS A 128 8.83 9.64 0.03
C LYS A 128 7.66 10.08 0.93
N ASN A 129 7.72 9.76 2.21
CA ASN A 129 6.76 10.19 3.23
C ASN A 129 7.22 11.43 4.02
N ILE A 130 8.40 11.99 3.73
CA ILE A 130 8.84 13.23 4.37
C ILE A 130 7.89 14.36 3.96
N ASN A 131 7.38 15.09 4.97
CA ASN A 131 6.37 16.14 4.80
C ASN A 131 5.05 15.67 4.15
N LYS A 132 4.73 14.38 4.28
CA LYS A 132 3.43 13.80 3.89
C LYS A 132 2.57 13.53 5.13
N GLY A 133 1.31 13.12 4.93
CA GLY A 133 0.38 12.83 6.03
C GLY A 133 -0.44 14.04 6.47
N ILE A 134 -0.83 14.88 5.50
CA ILE A 134 -1.71 16.02 5.74
C ILE A 134 -3.12 15.48 6.00
N LYS A 135 -3.78 16.00 7.04
CA LYS A 135 -5.18 15.68 7.31
C LYS A 135 -6.07 16.34 6.26
N THR A 136 -6.52 15.57 5.27
CA THR A 136 -7.43 16.02 4.20
C THR A 136 -8.89 15.70 4.50
N HIS A 137 -9.15 14.74 5.40
CA HIS A 137 -10.49 14.36 5.85
C HIS A 137 -10.62 14.56 7.38
N PRO A 138 -11.74 15.14 7.86
CA PRO A 138 -11.98 15.46 9.26
C PRO A 138 -12.05 14.23 10.18
#